data_AF-A0A6L9EQX6-F1
#
_entry.id   AF-A0A6L9EQX6-F1
#
_cell.length_a   1.000
_cell.length_b   1.000
_cell.length_c   1.000
_cell.angle_alpha   90.00
_cell.angle_beta   90.00
_cell.angle_gamma   90.00
#
_symmetry.space_group_name_H-M   'P 1'
#
loop_
_entity.id
_entity.type
_entity.pdbx_description
1 polymer ?
#
loop_
_entity_poly.entity_id
_entity_poly.type
_entity_poly.pdbx_seq_one_letter_code
_entity_poly.pdbx_strand_id
1 'polypeptide(L)'
;MEIVKGIIKRTNDELRISERIFGAVGFILLITTIIGNYDIIDRRNFNLYIGKWILLMWIIVNLLLCIIYRNRNEKIMNLIKVSIVVVSCTIILYISLEYLNFRLTQLLFKAQNFICYVIMLVGCAFIVPIILTGILYFLPNIVSVILLNLFYTNRLDKKFIGNLEIPILHDITEKAIYLYVDMKLVIKKANTVAVTNDEKVQQLKMIKKEMYDFLNKEVIDCKSYNTLVTKFDTLKNIDLIYSKSKKYGQYLKKCNEKKKEILNLINTRFNYINKQIESAQIGNDGEMYVNKEMDKYEYFYNLPNIRLEIKDKNGKFQSIECDNILITRYGIFVLEVKNYASKGQYNLIIERDGRWLKEYKNGNKEVHKSATSQNDRHVILLTKYINQLLNKSIDSYIDIDGIVVIANNIINIRNYSENQKVFRCDEIYNYIIRQPIKLTEYEMNLIRESLIKDNLPAKKYEFYDYREELYYNLPRFYEFIKETEKNIEIINRTLNL
;
A
#
# COMPACT_ATOMS: atom_id res chain seq x y z
N MET A 1 -18.35 -4.97 11.23
CA MET A 1 -19.04 -6.19 10.76
C MET A 1 -20.26 -6.53 11.61
N GLU A 2 -20.18 -6.43 12.95
CA GLU A 2 -21.35 -6.68 13.83
C GLU A 2 -22.51 -5.69 13.68
N ILE A 3 -22.22 -4.40 13.44
CA ILE A 3 -23.26 -3.38 13.21
C ILE A 3 -24.08 -3.70 11.94
N VAL A 4 -23.43 -4.20 10.89
CA VAL A 4 -24.10 -4.59 9.63
C VAL A 4 -24.95 -5.85 9.82
N LYS A 5 -24.46 -6.84 10.59
CA LYS A 5 -25.24 -8.01 11.00
C LYS A 5 -26.46 -7.61 11.86
N GLY A 6 -26.31 -6.61 12.73
CA GLY A 6 -27.40 -6.06 13.54
C GLY A 6 -28.50 -5.38 12.71
N ILE A 7 -28.12 -4.60 11.69
CA ILE A 7 -29.08 -3.93 10.80
C ILE A 7 -29.83 -4.96 9.95
N ILE A 8 -29.13 -5.92 9.34
CA ILE A 8 -29.76 -6.98 8.51
C ILE A 8 -30.72 -7.84 9.33
N LYS A 9 -30.36 -8.17 10.57
CA LYS A 9 -31.23 -8.94 11.48
C LYS A 9 -32.50 -8.16 11.80
N ARG A 10 -32.39 -6.85 12.10
CA ARG A 10 -33.53 -5.99 12.42
C ARG A 10 -34.51 -5.85 11.24
N THR A 11 -33.99 -5.69 10.02
CA THR A 11 -34.82 -5.59 8.81
C THR A 11 -35.56 -6.90 8.49
N ASN A 12 -34.91 -8.05 8.71
CA ASN A 12 -35.55 -9.37 8.53
C ASN A 12 -36.62 -9.66 9.59
N ASP A 13 -36.41 -9.20 10.82
CA ASP A 13 -37.41 -9.37 11.90
C ASP A 13 -38.65 -8.49 11.64
N GLU A 14 -38.49 -7.27 11.12
CA GLU A 14 -39.60 -6.39 10.72
C GLU A 14 -40.41 -6.98 9.54
N LEU A 15 -39.74 -7.59 8.55
CA LEU A 15 -40.41 -8.25 7.42
C LEU A 15 -41.26 -9.45 7.88
N ARG A 16 -40.73 -10.26 8.79
CA ARG A 16 -41.46 -11.41 9.36
C ARG A 16 -42.68 -11.02 10.17
N ILE A 17 -42.67 -9.85 10.82
CA ILE A 17 -43.83 -9.33 11.55
C ILE A 17 -44.92 -8.91 10.55
N SER A 18 -44.54 -8.23 9.46
CA SER A 18 -45.47 -7.87 8.37
C SER A 18 -46.15 -9.11 7.78
N GLU A 19 -45.38 -10.14 7.41
CA GLU A 19 -45.91 -11.39 6.84
C GLU A 19 -46.91 -12.08 7.76
N ARG A 20 -46.65 -12.11 9.08
CA ARG A 20 -47.57 -12.70 10.06
C ARG A 20 -48.87 -11.90 10.21
N ILE A 21 -48.79 -10.57 10.17
CA ILE A 21 -49.98 -9.71 10.22
C ILE A 21 -50.83 -9.90 8.97
N PHE A 22 -50.22 -9.92 7.78
CA PHE A 22 -50.95 -10.14 6.52
C PHE A 22 -51.58 -11.54 6.46
N GLY A 23 -50.88 -12.57 6.95
CA GLY A 23 -51.43 -13.93 7.04
C GLY A 23 -52.64 -14.02 7.97
N ALA A 24 -52.58 -13.37 9.15
CA ALA A 24 -53.70 -13.34 10.09
C ALA A 24 -54.92 -12.60 9.53
N VAL A 25 -54.70 -11.47 8.83
CA VAL A 25 -55.78 -10.70 8.18
C VAL A 25 -56.42 -11.49 7.04
N GLY A 26 -55.62 -12.16 6.21
CA GLY A 26 -56.13 -13.03 5.14
C GLY A 26 -56.99 -14.18 5.68
N PHE A 27 -56.60 -14.77 6.81
CA PHE A 27 -57.36 -15.84 7.46
C PHE A 27 -58.69 -15.37 8.05
N ILE A 28 -58.70 -14.20 8.70
CA ILE A 28 -59.95 -13.60 9.22
C ILE A 28 -60.91 -13.28 8.08
N LEU A 29 -60.42 -12.68 6.99
CA LEU A 29 -61.24 -12.39 5.81
C LEU A 29 -61.84 -13.66 5.22
N LEU A 30 -61.05 -14.74 5.07
CA LEU A 30 -61.53 -16.04 4.59
C LEU A 30 -62.67 -16.59 5.45
N ILE A 31 -62.52 -16.60 6.78
CA ILE A 31 -63.57 -17.06 7.70
C ILE A 31 -64.84 -16.20 7.55
N THR A 32 -64.67 -14.89 7.44
CA THR A 32 -65.81 -13.96 7.32
C THR A 32 -66.57 -14.16 6.01
N THR A 33 -65.86 -14.44 4.92
CA THR A 33 -66.44 -14.76 3.60
C THR A 33 -67.17 -16.10 3.61
N ILE A 34 -66.63 -17.10 4.32
CA ILE A 34 -67.30 -18.40 4.47
C ILE A 34 -68.60 -18.25 5.27
N ILE A 35 -68.57 -17.51 6.38
CA ILE A 35 -69.77 -17.25 7.22
C ILE A 35 -70.81 -16.42 6.43
N GLY A 36 -70.38 -15.38 5.71
CA GLY A 36 -71.26 -14.57 4.87
C GLY A 36 -71.92 -15.37 3.75
N ASN A 37 -71.17 -16.24 3.08
CA ASN A 37 -71.72 -17.12 2.04
C ASN A 37 -72.70 -18.17 2.59
N TYR A 38 -72.49 -18.66 3.82
CA TYR A 38 -73.44 -19.56 4.48
C TYR A 38 -74.79 -18.87 4.73
N ASP A 39 -74.78 -17.62 5.19
CA ASP A 39 -75.99 -16.83 5.47
C ASP A 39 -76.75 -16.42 4.18
N ILE A 40 -76.02 -16.25 3.05
CA ILE A 40 -76.60 -16.06 1.70
C ILE A 40 -77.44 -17.26 1.25
N ILE A 41 -76.93 -18.46 1.54
CA ILE A 41 -77.57 -19.71 1.12
C ILE A 41 -78.80 -20.00 1.97
N ASP A 42 -78.80 -19.62 3.25
CA ASP A 42 -79.87 -19.93 4.20
C ASP A 42 -81.00 -18.87 4.25
N ARG A 43 -80.74 -17.59 3.92
CA ARG A 43 -81.74 -16.51 4.03
C ARG A 43 -81.93 -15.74 2.72
N ARG A 44 -83.15 -15.81 2.17
CA ARG A 44 -83.58 -15.12 0.92
C ARG A 44 -83.51 -13.59 0.94
N ASN A 45 -83.10 -12.96 2.03
CA ASN A 45 -82.94 -11.51 2.14
C ASN A 45 -81.51 -11.17 2.56
N PHE A 46 -80.68 -10.88 1.57
CA PHE A 46 -79.30 -10.47 1.79
C PHE A 46 -79.26 -9.03 2.32
N ASN A 47 -78.95 -8.86 3.61
CA ASN A 47 -78.83 -7.54 4.21
C ASN A 47 -77.35 -7.10 4.21
N LEU A 48 -77.00 -6.25 3.24
CA LEU A 48 -75.66 -5.68 2.94
C LEU A 48 -74.98 -4.90 4.09
N TYR A 49 -75.47 -5.01 5.32
CA TYR A 49 -75.04 -4.22 6.46
C TYR A 49 -73.70 -4.71 7.05
N ILE A 50 -73.45 -6.03 7.10
CA ILE A 50 -72.25 -6.57 7.77
C ILE A 50 -70.96 -6.17 7.03
N GLY A 51 -70.93 -6.27 5.69
CA GLY A 51 -69.78 -5.84 4.89
C GLY A 51 -69.51 -4.33 5.03
N LYS A 52 -70.56 -3.51 5.14
CA LYS A 52 -70.43 -2.05 5.39
C LYS A 52 -69.86 -1.74 6.76
N TRP A 53 -70.25 -2.49 7.80
CA TRP A 53 -69.73 -2.31 9.16
C TRP A 53 -68.26 -2.70 9.30
N ILE A 54 -67.83 -3.78 8.65
CA ILE A 54 -66.41 -4.18 8.61
C ILE A 54 -65.57 -3.08 7.92
N LEU A 55 -66.09 -2.53 6.83
CA LEU A 55 -65.45 -1.44 6.08
C LEU A 55 -65.32 -0.17 6.93
N LEU A 56 -66.37 0.19 7.67
CA LEU A 56 -66.38 1.34 8.58
C LEU A 56 -65.38 1.17 9.73
N MET A 57 -65.38 0.00 10.39
CA MET A 57 -64.44 -0.36 11.45
C MET A 57 -62.99 -0.24 10.98
N TRP A 58 -62.71 -0.72 9.77
CA TRP A 58 -61.36 -0.71 9.22
C TRP A 58 -60.87 0.70 8.86
N ILE A 59 -61.75 1.55 8.32
CA ILE A 59 -61.46 2.97 8.07
C ILE A 59 -61.10 3.68 9.39
N ILE A 60 -61.83 3.41 10.47
CA ILE A 60 -61.59 4.01 11.79
C ILE A 60 -60.21 3.61 12.34
N VAL A 61 -59.85 2.33 12.28
CA VAL A 61 -58.53 1.84 12.75
C VAL A 61 -57.39 2.51 11.99
N ASN A 62 -57.52 2.69 10.67
CA ASN A 62 -56.47 3.32 9.86
C ASN A 62 -56.35 4.83 10.09
N LEU A 63 -57.46 5.52 10.31
CA LEU A 63 -57.47 6.92 10.73
C LEU A 63 -56.72 7.09 12.06
N LEU A 64 -56.97 6.21 13.03
CA LEU A 64 -56.26 6.22 14.32
C LEU A 64 -54.76 5.98 14.17
N LEU A 65 -54.35 5.02 13.33
CA LEU A 65 -52.92 4.76 13.05
C LEU A 65 -52.24 5.97 12.37
N CYS A 66 -52.91 6.62 11.41
CA CYS A 66 -52.44 7.86 10.79
C CYS A 66 -52.24 8.98 11.82
N ILE A 67 -53.17 9.13 12.77
CA ILE A 67 -53.10 10.16 13.81
C ILE A 67 -51.93 9.88 14.77
N ILE A 68 -51.78 8.64 15.22
CA ILE A 68 -50.72 8.23 16.17
C ILE A 68 -49.32 8.45 15.57
N TYR A 69 -49.14 8.20 14.27
CA TYR A 69 -47.82 8.24 13.63
C TYR A 69 -47.50 9.54 12.88
N ARG A 70 -48.44 10.49 12.80
CA ARG A 70 -48.31 11.77 12.07
C ARG A 70 -47.04 12.55 12.40
N ASN A 71 -46.59 12.52 13.65
CA ASN A 71 -45.51 13.40 14.14
C ASN A 71 -44.14 12.71 14.32
N ARG A 72 -44.00 11.41 14.01
CA ARG A 72 -42.76 10.67 14.36
C ARG A 72 -41.82 10.37 13.19
N ASN A 73 -42.32 10.15 11.97
CA ASN A 73 -41.46 9.83 10.82
C ASN A 73 -42.19 9.94 9.48
N GLU A 74 -41.70 10.77 8.56
CA GLU A 74 -42.28 10.97 7.23
C GLU A 74 -42.28 9.70 6.37
N LYS A 75 -41.25 8.83 6.53
CA LYS A 75 -41.20 7.54 5.83
C LYS A 75 -42.28 6.58 6.30
N ILE A 76 -42.58 6.56 7.61
CA ILE A 76 -43.64 5.72 8.17
C ILE A 76 -45.01 6.23 7.70
N MET A 77 -45.20 7.54 7.61
CA MET A 77 -46.46 8.11 7.09
C MET A 77 -46.72 7.78 5.63
N ASN A 78 -45.69 7.75 4.78
CA ASN A 78 -45.84 7.31 3.40
C ASN A 78 -46.18 5.82 3.30
N LEU A 79 -45.58 4.98 4.15
CA LEU A 79 -45.92 3.55 4.22
C LEU A 79 -47.39 3.33 4.65
N ILE A 80 -47.87 4.08 5.64
CA ILE A 80 -49.26 4.00 6.11
C ILE A 80 -50.24 4.44 5.01
N LYS A 81 -49.98 5.56 4.32
CA LYS A 81 -50.83 6.03 3.22
C LYS A 81 -50.96 4.99 2.11
N VAL A 82 -49.85 4.34 1.79
CA VAL A 82 -49.79 3.26 0.81
C VAL A 82 -50.63 2.08 1.26
N SER A 83 -50.45 1.60 2.48
CA SER A 83 -51.24 0.50 3.04
C SER A 83 -52.74 0.77 3.01
N ILE A 84 -53.15 2.02 3.28
CA ILE A 84 -54.56 2.44 3.21
C ILE A 84 -55.10 2.28 1.78
N VAL A 85 -54.35 2.71 0.77
CA VAL A 85 -54.76 2.60 -0.63
C VAL A 85 -54.88 1.13 -1.05
N VAL A 86 -53.86 0.31 -0.75
CA VAL A 86 -53.86 -1.12 -1.10
C VAL A 86 -55.09 -1.82 -0.52
N VAL A 87 -55.34 -1.61 0.77
CA VAL A 87 -56.46 -2.28 1.43
C VAL A 87 -57.80 -1.72 0.96
N SER A 88 -57.92 -0.43 0.71
CA SER A 88 -59.15 0.15 0.15
C SER A 88 -59.47 -0.45 -1.22
N CYS A 89 -58.47 -0.57 -2.11
CA CYS A 89 -58.63 -1.24 -3.40
C CYS A 89 -59.02 -2.71 -3.25
N THR A 90 -58.40 -3.40 -2.30
CA THR A 90 -58.68 -4.82 -2.00
C THR A 90 -60.14 -5.01 -1.55
N ILE A 91 -60.63 -4.13 -0.68
CA ILE A 91 -62.00 -4.18 -0.18
C ILE A 91 -63.01 -3.83 -1.28
N ILE A 92 -62.73 -2.84 -2.13
CA ILE A 92 -63.60 -2.50 -3.27
C ILE A 92 -63.70 -3.69 -4.24
N LEU A 93 -62.57 -4.35 -4.51
CA LEU A 93 -62.52 -5.53 -5.36
C LEU A 93 -63.35 -6.67 -4.74
N TYR A 94 -63.21 -6.90 -3.44
CA TYR A 94 -64.00 -7.88 -2.69
C TYR A 94 -65.51 -7.63 -2.84
N ILE A 95 -65.97 -6.39 -2.58
CA ILE A 95 -67.39 -6.02 -2.70
C ILE A 95 -67.89 -6.21 -4.14
N SER A 96 -67.07 -5.85 -5.12
CA SER A 96 -67.42 -5.98 -6.55
C SER A 96 -67.59 -7.43 -6.96
N LEU A 97 -66.69 -8.31 -6.48
CA LEU A 97 -66.76 -9.75 -6.73
C LEU A 97 -67.94 -10.40 -6.01
N GLU A 98 -68.24 -9.99 -4.77
CA GLU A 98 -69.41 -10.46 -4.03
C GLU A 98 -70.71 -10.06 -4.72
N TYR A 99 -70.80 -8.81 -5.20
CA TYR A 99 -71.95 -8.34 -5.98
C TYR A 99 -72.11 -9.11 -7.30
N LEU A 100 -71.00 -9.37 -8.00
CA LEU A 100 -71.02 -10.18 -9.23
C LEU A 100 -71.49 -11.61 -8.93
N ASN A 101 -70.99 -12.22 -7.86
CA ASN A 101 -71.38 -13.56 -7.41
C ASN A 101 -72.88 -13.62 -7.09
N PHE A 102 -73.40 -12.60 -6.41
CA PHE A 102 -74.83 -12.47 -6.14
C PHE A 102 -75.66 -12.36 -7.42
N ARG A 103 -75.24 -11.54 -8.39
CA ARG A 103 -75.93 -11.41 -9.68
C ARG A 103 -75.92 -12.70 -10.51
N LEU A 104 -74.78 -13.38 -10.55
CA LEU A 104 -74.64 -14.70 -11.18
C LEU A 104 -75.56 -15.71 -10.54
N THR A 105 -75.59 -15.75 -9.20
CA THR A 105 -76.50 -16.61 -8.42
C THR A 105 -77.96 -16.32 -8.78
N GLN A 106 -78.38 -15.05 -8.82
CA GLN A 106 -79.74 -14.68 -9.23
C GLN A 106 -80.10 -15.10 -10.66
N LEU A 107 -79.19 -14.94 -11.62
CA LEU A 107 -79.40 -15.35 -13.01
C LEU A 107 -79.52 -16.87 -13.15
N LEU A 108 -78.69 -17.61 -12.43
CA LEU A 108 -78.70 -19.08 -12.47
C LEU A 108 -79.92 -19.67 -11.76
N PHE A 109 -80.38 -19.07 -10.66
CA PHE A 109 -81.64 -19.45 -10.00
C PHE A 109 -82.86 -19.28 -10.91
N LYS A 110 -82.85 -18.29 -11.82
CA LYS A 110 -83.93 -18.10 -12.80
C LYS A 110 -83.94 -19.17 -13.89
N ALA A 111 -82.82 -19.83 -14.17
CA ALA A 111 -82.71 -20.82 -15.23
C ALA A 111 -83.37 -22.18 -14.88
N GLN A 112 -83.73 -22.41 -13.61
CA GLN A 112 -84.47 -23.59 -13.09
C GLN A 112 -83.96 -24.96 -13.60
N ASN A 113 -82.67 -25.10 -13.92
CA ASN A 113 -82.07 -26.35 -14.37
C ASN A 113 -81.10 -26.88 -13.31
N PHE A 114 -81.24 -28.17 -12.96
CA PHE A 114 -80.37 -28.87 -12.00
C PHE A 114 -78.88 -28.74 -12.33
N ILE A 115 -78.51 -28.76 -13.61
CA ILE A 115 -77.12 -28.59 -14.05
C ILE A 115 -76.59 -27.20 -13.68
N CYS A 116 -77.42 -26.16 -13.79
CA CYS A 116 -77.06 -24.81 -13.37
C CYS A 116 -76.85 -24.72 -11.85
N TYR A 117 -77.60 -25.48 -11.05
CA TYR A 117 -77.39 -25.56 -9.60
C TYR A 117 -76.07 -26.23 -9.23
N VAL A 118 -75.69 -27.31 -9.91
CA VAL A 118 -74.40 -27.98 -9.67
C VAL A 118 -73.24 -27.09 -10.10
N ILE A 119 -73.33 -26.43 -11.25
CA ILE A 119 -72.33 -25.45 -11.71
C ILE A 119 -72.22 -24.29 -10.72
N MET A 120 -73.34 -23.83 -10.16
CA MET A 120 -73.36 -22.78 -9.15
C MET A 120 -72.70 -23.24 -7.84
N LEU A 121 -72.98 -24.47 -7.38
CA LEU A 121 -72.35 -25.02 -6.18
C LEU A 121 -70.83 -25.11 -6.36
N VAL A 122 -70.36 -25.65 -7.49
CA VAL A 122 -68.92 -25.80 -7.75
C VAL A 122 -68.25 -24.44 -8.01
N GLY A 123 -68.87 -23.60 -8.84
CA GLY A 123 -68.33 -22.29 -9.22
C GLY A 123 -68.31 -21.29 -8.07
N CYS A 124 -69.45 -21.10 -7.41
CA CYS A 124 -69.59 -20.09 -6.37
C CYS A 124 -69.00 -20.54 -5.02
N ALA A 125 -69.07 -21.83 -4.67
CA ALA A 125 -68.55 -22.29 -3.37
C ALA A 125 -67.06 -22.64 -3.39
N PHE A 126 -66.48 -22.98 -4.55
CA PHE A 126 -65.07 -23.39 -4.62
C PHE A 126 -64.23 -22.46 -5.50
N ILE A 127 -64.65 -22.20 -6.74
CA ILE A 127 -63.82 -21.44 -7.69
C ILE A 127 -63.70 -19.97 -7.27
N VAL A 128 -64.82 -19.31 -6.91
CA VAL A 128 -64.82 -17.90 -6.51
C VAL A 128 -63.97 -17.68 -5.24
N PRO A 129 -64.09 -18.47 -4.15
CA PRO A 129 -63.21 -18.33 -2.99
C PRO A 129 -61.73 -18.61 -3.28
N ILE A 130 -61.41 -19.59 -4.13
CA ILE A 130 -60.03 -19.87 -4.54
C ILE A 130 -59.43 -18.68 -5.31
N ILE A 131 -60.18 -18.12 -6.27
CA ILE A 131 -59.74 -16.94 -7.02
C ILE A 131 -59.60 -15.74 -6.09
N LEU A 132 -60.55 -15.51 -5.18
CA LEU A 132 -60.47 -14.42 -4.20
C LEU A 132 -59.23 -14.57 -3.31
N THR A 133 -59.00 -15.77 -2.79
CA THR A 133 -57.86 -16.05 -1.90
C THR A 133 -56.55 -15.91 -2.66
N GLY A 134 -56.49 -16.37 -3.91
CA GLY A 134 -55.34 -16.20 -4.80
C GLY A 134 -55.05 -14.72 -5.08
N ILE A 135 -56.08 -13.94 -5.45
CA ILE A 135 -55.93 -12.49 -5.64
C ILE A 135 -55.44 -11.85 -4.34
N LEU A 136 -56.07 -12.12 -3.18
CA LEU A 136 -55.64 -11.56 -1.89
C LEU A 136 -54.20 -11.93 -1.52
N TYR A 137 -53.75 -13.12 -1.89
CA TYR A 137 -52.39 -13.60 -1.65
C TYR A 137 -51.36 -12.91 -2.57
N PHE A 138 -51.68 -12.72 -3.86
CA PHE A 138 -50.76 -12.16 -4.85
C PHE A 138 -50.84 -10.64 -4.99
N LEU A 139 -51.96 -10.01 -4.63
CA LEU A 139 -52.19 -8.57 -4.76
C LEU A 139 -51.17 -7.74 -3.97
N PRO A 140 -50.72 -8.09 -2.75
CA PRO A 140 -49.66 -7.36 -2.06
C PRO A 140 -48.34 -7.34 -2.83
N ASN A 141 -48.00 -8.42 -3.54
CA ASN A 141 -46.78 -8.51 -4.35
C ASN A 141 -46.92 -7.73 -5.67
N ILE A 142 -48.08 -7.78 -6.30
CA ILE A 142 -48.35 -7.00 -7.52
C ILE A 142 -48.41 -5.51 -7.19
N VAL A 143 -49.09 -5.16 -6.11
CA VAL A 143 -49.25 -3.77 -5.66
C VAL A 143 -47.94 -3.23 -5.11
N SER A 144 -47.08 -4.01 -4.44
CA SER A 144 -45.74 -3.54 -4.04
C SER A 144 -44.88 -3.21 -5.26
N VAL A 145 -44.93 -4.01 -6.33
CA VAL A 145 -44.24 -3.75 -7.61
C VAL A 145 -44.83 -2.52 -8.32
N ILE A 146 -46.15 -2.40 -8.38
CA ILE A 146 -46.83 -1.25 -8.99
C ILE A 146 -46.62 0.03 -8.18
N LEU A 147 -46.57 -0.04 -6.85
CA LEU A 147 -46.27 1.10 -5.98
C LEU A 147 -44.81 1.52 -6.09
N LEU A 148 -43.88 0.58 -6.16
CA LEU A 148 -42.49 0.87 -6.51
C LEU A 148 -42.43 1.61 -7.84
N ASN A 149 -43.18 1.17 -8.85
CA ASN A 149 -43.26 1.86 -10.14
C ASN A 149 -44.01 3.22 -10.09
N LEU A 150 -45.07 3.36 -9.28
CA LEU A 150 -45.85 4.60 -9.17
C LEU A 150 -45.14 5.69 -8.38
N PHE A 151 -44.36 5.33 -7.35
CA PHE A 151 -43.41 6.24 -6.71
C PHE A 151 -42.31 6.68 -7.66
N TYR A 152 -41.98 5.86 -8.66
CA TYR A 152 -41.05 6.20 -9.74
C TYR A 152 -41.66 7.16 -10.80
N THR A 153 -43.00 7.23 -10.95
CA THR A 153 -43.62 7.89 -12.12
C THR A 153 -44.36 9.22 -11.87
N ASN A 154 -44.57 9.69 -10.64
CA ASN A 154 -45.35 10.92 -10.38
C ASN A 154 -44.51 12.17 -9.98
N ARG A 155 -44.10 12.89 -11.03
CA ARG A 155 -43.91 14.36 -11.20
C ARG A 155 -43.94 15.28 -9.96
N LEU A 156 -42.76 15.78 -9.59
CA LEU A 156 -42.57 17.19 -9.23
C LEU A 156 -41.88 17.90 -10.42
N ASP A 157 -42.60 18.88 -10.96
CA ASP A 157 -42.38 19.89 -12.00
C ASP A 157 -41.41 19.71 -13.19
N LYS A 158 -42.04 19.74 -14.37
CA LYS A 158 -41.48 19.67 -15.73
C LYS A 158 -40.73 20.93 -16.22
N LYS A 159 -40.63 22.00 -15.42
CA LYS A 159 -39.84 23.20 -15.80
C LYS A 159 -38.33 23.01 -15.58
N PHE A 160 -37.93 21.93 -14.89
CA PHE A 160 -36.53 21.61 -14.59
C PHE A 160 -35.90 20.57 -15.55
N ILE A 161 -36.71 19.93 -16.39
CA ILE A 161 -36.31 18.76 -17.21
C ILE A 161 -35.74 19.17 -18.58
N GLY A 162 -35.81 20.45 -18.95
CA GLY A 162 -35.20 20.95 -20.19
C GLY A 162 -33.66 20.96 -20.21
N ASN A 163 -33.00 20.74 -19.06
CA ASN A 163 -31.55 20.96 -18.91
C ASN A 163 -30.77 19.87 -18.15
N LEU A 164 -31.31 18.67 -17.92
CA LEU A 164 -30.60 17.65 -17.14
C LEU A 164 -30.49 16.32 -17.89
N GLU A 165 -29.35 16.18 -18.58
CA GLU A 165 -28.72 14.92 -18.97
C GLU A 165 -28.82 13.87 -17.87
N ILE A 166 -29.01 12.62 -18.24
CA ILE A 166 -29.28 11.43 -17.42
C ILE A 166 -28.10 11.10 -16.47
N PRO A 167 -28.18 11.36 -15.14
CA PRO A 167 -27.12 11.00 -14.18
C PRO A 167 -27.56 9.91 -13.18
N ILE A 168 -28.87 9.64 -13.04
CA ILE A 168 -29.41 8.87 -11.90
C ILE A 168 -29.35 7.35 -12.13
N LEU A 169 -29.44 6.88 -13.38
CA LEU A 169 -29.17 5.47 -13.70
C LEU A 169 -27.70 5.10 -13.42
N HIS A 170 -26.79 6.06 -13.62
CA HIS A 170 -25.37 5.91 -13.32
C HIS A 170 -25.11 5.78 -11.80
N ASP A 171 -25.87 6.53 -10.98
CA ASP A 171 -25.71 6.62 -9.52
C ASP A 171 -26.21 5.35 -8.78
N ILE A 172 -27.20 4.64 -9.31
CA ILE A 172 -27.69 3.36 -8.74
C ILE A 172 -26.71 2.22 -9.02
N THR A 173 -26.12 2.16 -10.22
CA THR A 173 -25.03 1.21 -10.53
C THR A 173 -23.73 1.56 -9.82
N GLU A 174 -23.43 2.85 -9.63
CA GLU A 174 -22.27 3.29 -8.84
C GLU A 174 -22.39 2.88 -7.37
N LYS A 175 -23.58 2.90 -6.77
CA LYS A 175 -23.78 2.55 -5.35
C LYS A 175 -23.64 1.06 -5.05
N ALA A 176 -23.78 0.18 -6.04
CA ALA A 176 -23.66 -1.26 -5.86
C ALA A 176 -22.20 -1.79 -5.91
N ILE A 177 -21.26 -1.02 -6.49
CA ILE A 177 -19.85 -1.42 -6.60
C ILE A 177 -19.04 -0.72 -5.51
N TYR A 178 -18.67 -1.51 -4.51
CA TYR A 178 -17.77 -1.11 -3.44
C TYR A 178 -16.32 -1.13 -3.95
N LEU A 179 -15.84 0.01 -4.46
CA LEU A 179 -14.44 0.20 -4.80
C LEU A 179 -13.66 0.67 -3.58
N TYR A 180 -12.82 -0.20 -3.02
CA TYR A 180 -11.92 0.13 -1.92
C TYR A 180 -10.47 0.04 -2.37
N VAL A 181 -9.63 0.87 -1.77
CA VAL A 181 -8.17 0.79 -1.89
C VAL A 181 -7.66 0.31 -0.53
N ASP A 182 -7.50 -1.00 -0.36
CA ASP A 182 -7.05 -1.60 0.91
C ASP A 182 -5.63 -2.17 0.80
N MET A 183 -4.72 -1.41 0.19
CA MET A 183 -3.30 -1.73 0.23
C MET A 183 -2.61 -0.84 1.26
N LYS A 184 -2.15 -1.45 2.36
CA LYS A 184 -1.26 -0.81 3.33
C LYS A 184 0.18 -1.21 3.05
N LEU A 185 1.00 -0.22 2.71
CA LEU A 185 2.45 -0.37 2.65
C LEU A 185 2.97 -0.69 4.06
N VAL A 186 3.79 -1.73 4.18
CA VAL A 186 4.43 -2.07 5.45
C VAL A 186 5.93 -1.81 5.34
N ILE A 187 6.40 -0.81 6.08
CA ILE A 187 7.82 -0.56 6.26
C ILE A 187 8.34 -1.55 7.30
N LYS A 188 9.06 -2.58 6.85
CA LYS A 188 9.69 -3.55 7.75
C LYS A 188 11.05 -3.04 8.20
N LYS A 189 11.45 -3.41 9.42
CA LYS A 189 12.83 -3.23 9.87
C LYS A 189 13.73 -4.07 8.95
N ALA A 190 14.72 -3.44 8.34
CA ALA A 190 15.68 -4.13 7.49
C ALA A 190 16.52 -5.10 8.33
N ASN A 191 16.87 -6.23 7.73
CA ASN A 191 17.87 -7.12 8.31
C ASN A 191 19.24 -6.46 8.20
N THR A 192 20.09 -6.70 9.19
CA THR A 192 21.46 -6.19 9.19
C THR A 192 22.40 -7.33 8.82
N VAL A 193 23.27 -7.09 7.85
CA VAL A 193 24.32 -8.03 7.44
C VAL A 193 25.67 -7.37 7.70
N ALA A 194 26.60 -8.10 8.31
CA ALA A 194 27.94 -7.62 8.66
C ALA A 194 29.01 -8.42 7.88
N VAL A 195 29.79 -7.71 7.05
CA VAL A 195 30.82 -8.29 6.16
C VAL A 195 32.03 -7.37 6.09
N THR A 196 33.17 -7.87 5.62
CA THR A 196 34.35 -7.02 5.37
C THR A 196 34.11 -6.07 4.18
N ASN A 197 34.92 -5.02 4.01
CA ASN A 197 34.79 -4.13 2.85
C ASN A 197 34.98 -4.87 1.52
N ASP A 198 35.87 -5.86 1.46
CA ASP A 198 36.10 -6.70 0.28
C ASP A 198 34.88 -7.54 -0.09
N GLU A 199 34.26 -8.17 0.92
CA GLU A 199 33.04 -8.98 0.76
C GLU A 199 31.81 -8.12 0.44
N LYS A 200 31.78 -6.87 0.95
CA LYS A 200 30.62 -5.97 0.88
C LYS A 200 30.12 -5.74 -0.54
N VAL A 201 31.03 -5.55 -1.50
CA VAL A 201 30.66 -5.32 -2.91
C VAL A 201 29.97 -6.54 -3.50
N GLN A 202 30.51 -7.74 -3.26
CA GLN A 202 29.96 -8.99 -3.78
C GLN A 202 28.59 -9.27 -3.16
N GLN A 203 28.47 -9.15 -1.84
CA GLN A 203 27.23 -9.38 -1.10
C GLN A 203 26.13 -8.40 -1.53
N LEU A 204 26.44 -7.11 -1.67
CA LEU A 204 25.46 -6.12 -2.13
C LEU A 204 25.05 -6.34 -3.59
N LYS A 205 25.97 -6.76 -4.47
CA LYS A 205 25.64 -7.13 -5.86
C LYS A 205 24.72 -8.35 -5.91
N MET A 206 24.95 -9.35 -5.06
CA MET A 206 24.08 -10.51 -4.92
C MET A 206 22.68 -10.10 -4.44
N ILE A 207 22.59 -9.33 -3.35
CA ILE A 207 21.32 -8.82 -2.83
C ILE A 207 20.57 -8.00 -3.90
N LYS A 208 21.28 -7.09 -4.59
CA LYS A 208 20.71 -6.31 -5.69
C LYS A 208 20.16 -7.21 -6.80
N LYS A 209 20.91 -8.24 -7.19
CA LYS A 209 20.49 -9.21 -8.20
C LYS A 209 19.24 -9.94 -7.76
N GLU A 210 19.20 -10.48 -6.55
CA GLU A 210 18.01 -11.17 -6.03
C GLU A 210 16.79 -10.26 -5.92
N MET A 211 16.96 -8.99 -5.57
CA MET A 211 15.88 -8.01 -5.59
C MET A 211 15.35 -7.79 -7.02
N TYR A 212 16.23 -7.71 -8.02
CA TYR A 212 15.83 -7.62 -9.43
C TYR A 212 15.16 -8.90 -9.94
N ASP A 213 15.74 -10.06 -9.62
CA ASP A 213 15.22 -11.36 -10.03
C ASP A 213 13.83 -11.57 -9.42
N PHE A 214 13.60 -11.18 -8.17
CA PHE A 214 12.29 -11.20 -7.55
C PHE A 214 11.29 -10.25 -8.25
N LEU A 215 11.73 -9.02 -8.54
CA LEU A 215 10.94 -8.06 -9.33
C LEU A 215 10.65 -8.53 -10.76
N ASN A 216 11.42 -9.45 -11.32
CA ASN A 216 11.18 -10.00 -12.66
C ASN A 216 10.37 -11.31 -12.62
N LYS A 217 10.58 -12.16 -11.60
CA LYS A 217 9.94 -13.49 -11.44
C LYS A 217 8.49 -13.39 -11.01
N GLU A 218 8.15 -12.51 -10.07
CA GLU A 218 6.75 -12.23 -9.72
C GLU A 218 6.00 -11.49 -10.85
N VAL A 219 6.74 -11.08 -11.90
CA VAL A 219 6.25 -10.29 -13.04
C VAL A 219 6.16 -11.12 -14.32
N ILE A 220 6.19 -12.45 -14.21
CA ILE A 220 6.09 -13.37 -15.36
C ILE A 220 4.79 -13.19 -16.17
N ASP A 221 3.71 -12.65 -15.58
CA ASP A 221 2.47 -12.29 -16.31
C ASP A 221 2.47 -10.85 -16.89
N CYS A 222 3.46 -10.05 -16.52
CA CYS A 222 3.55 -8.62 -16.82
C CYS A 222 4.91 -8.24 -17.41
N LYS A 223 5.49 -9.00 -18.35
CA LYS A 223 6.63 -8.69 -19.28
C LYS A 223 7.88 -7.87 -18.84
N SER A 224 7.98 -7.25 -17.65
CA SER A 224 9.16 -6.70 -16.95
C SER A 224 8.71 -5.72 -15.85
N TYR A 225 9.59 -5.38 -14.89
CA TYR A 225 9.37 -4.24 -13.96
C TYR A 225 8.98 -2.94 -14.71
N ASN A 226 9.61 -2.67 -15.86
CA ASN A 226 9.25 -1.55 -16.71
C ASN A 226 7.81 -1.65 -17.21
N THR A 227 7.34 -2.84 -17.56
CA THR A 227 5.95 -3.08 -17.95
C THR A 227 4.97 -2.89 -16.79
N LEU A 228 5.38 -3.16 -15.55
CA LEU A 228 4.57 -2.91 -14.34
C LEU A 228 4.44 -1.41 -14.05
N VAL A 229 5.50 -0.65 -14.34
CA VAL A 229 5.50 0.82 -14.32
C VAL A 229 4.61 1.38 -15.43
N THR A 230 4.63 0.81 -16.65
CA THR A 230 3.92 1.36 -17.81
C THR A 230 2.50 0.82 -18.04
N LYS A 231 2.12 -0.39 -17.59
CA LYS A 231 0.75 -0.92 -17.77
C LYS A 231 -0.30 -0.07 -17.05
N PHE A 232 0.11 0.58 -15.96
CA PHE A 232 -0.72 1.53 -15.24
C PHE A 232 -0.69 2.96 -15.83
N ASP A 233 -0.10 3.17 -17.02
CA ASP A 233 -0.16 4.45 -17.78
C ASP A 233 -1.45 4.61 -18.59
N THR A 234 -2.43 3.72 -18.42
CA THR A 234 -3.79 3.84 -18.95
C THR A 234 -4.58 5.03 -18.38
N LEU A 235 -3.98 5.83 -17.49
CA LEU A 235 -4.54 7.01 -16.84
C LEU A 235 -4.60 8.28 -17.71
N LYS A 236 -4.43 8.19 -19.04
CA LYS A 236 -4.61 9.34 -19.94
C LYS A 236 -6.01 9.97 -19.86
N ASN A 237 -6.97 9.28 -19.23
CA ASN A 237 -8.35 9.71 -19.07
C ASN A 237 -8.79 9.92 -17.61
N ILE A 238 -7.90 10.07 -16.61
CA ILE A 238 -8.37 10.35 -15.22
C ILE A 238 -9.27 11.58 -15.20
N ASP A 239 -8.88 12.67 -15.87
CA ASP A 239 -9.66 13.90 -15.85
C ASP A 239 -11.02 13.73 -16.56
N LEU A 240 -11.07 12.92 -17.61
CA LEU A 240 -12.31 12.53 -18.30
C LEU A 240 -13.18 11.61 -17.42
N ILE A 241 -12.59 10.67 -16.71
CA ILE A 241 -13.30 9.80 -15.76
C ILE A 241 -13.78 10.62 -14.56
N TYR A 242 -12.99 11.59 -14.10
CA TYR A 242 -13.32 12.48 -12.99
C TYR A 242 -14.45 13.43 -13.36
N SER A 243 -14.50 13.91 -14.61
CA SER A 243 -15.59 14.73 -15.12
C SER A 243 -16.89 13.93 -15.29
N LYS A 244 -16.80 12.66 -15.72
CA LYS A 244 -17.96 11.75 -15.79
C LYS A 244 -18.40 11.20 -14.42
N SER A 245 -17.46 10.95 -13.51
CA SER A 245 -17.68 10.41 -12.16
C SER A 245 -16.56 10.82 -11.20
N LYS A 246 -16.90 11.69 -10.24
CA LYS A 246 -16.00 12.07 -9.15
C LYS A 246 -15.58 10.86 -8.31
N LYS A 247 -16.48 9.90 -8.08
CA LYS A 247 -16.20 8.68 -7.28
C LYS A 247 -15.11 7.84 -7.94
N TYR A 248 -15.26 7.51 -9.22
CA TYR A 248 -14.28 6.69 -9.95
C TYR A 248 -12.97 7.43 -10.18
N GLY A 249 -13.02 8.73 -10.48
CA GLY A 249 -11.83 9.55 -10.58
C GLY A 249 -11.03 9.60 -9.26
N GLN A 250 -11.71 9.73 -8.11
CA GLN A 250 -11.06 9.68 -6.79
C GLN A 250 -10.45 8.31 -6.47
N TYR A 251 -11.14 7.22 -6.82
CA TYR A 251 -10.62 5.87 -6.67
C TYR A 251 -9.32 5.68 -7.47
N LEU A 252 -9.33 6.00 -8.76
CA LEU A 252 -8.16 5.87 -9.63
C LEU A 252 -7.00 6.77 -9.19
N LYS A 253 -7.31 7.98 -8.71
CA LYS A 253 -6.29 8.87 -8.13
C LYS A 253 -5.60 8.22 -6.92
N LYS A 254 -6.36 7.65 -5.98
CA LYS A 254 -5.80 6.92 -4.83
C LYS A 254 -4.98 5.71 -5.26
N CYS A 255 -5.43 4.99 -6.29
CA CYS A 255 -4.66 3.86 -6.81
C CYS A 255 -3.32 4.30 -7.40
N ASN A 256 -3.29 5.41 -8.14
CA ASN A 256 -2.08 5.98 -8.69
C ASN A 256 -1.13 6.50 -7.59
N GLU A 257 -1.66 7.11 -6.54
CA GLU A 257 -0.88 7.51 -5.36
C GLU A 257 -0.20 6.29 -4.71
N LYS A 258 -0.93 5.18 -4.53
CA LYS A 258 -0.36 3.94 -3.99
C LYS A 258 0.70 3.30 -4.88
N LYS A 259 0.51 3.31 -6.21
CA LYS A 259 1.55 2.93 -7.17
C LYS A 259 2.82 3.77 -6.96
N LYS A 260 2.69 5.09 -6.89
CA LYS A 260 3.83 6.00 -6.69
C LYS A 260 4.55 5.74 -5.37
N GLU A 261 3.81 5.48 -4.29
CA GLU A 261 4.39 5.12 -2.98
C GLU A 261 5.27 3.86 -3.07
N ILE A 262 4.78 2.79 -3.71
CA ILE A 262 5.52 1.53 -3.87
C ILE A 262 6.76 1.73 -4.75
N LEU A 263 6.61 2.41 -5.89
CA LEU A 263 7.75 2.68 -6.78
C LEU A 263 8.81 3.53 -6.07
N ASN A 264 8.39 4.51 -5.28
CA ASN A 264 9.31 5.31 -4.49
C ASN A 264 10.02 4.47 -3.43
N LEU A 265 9.33 3.53 -2.77
CA LEU A 265 9.97 2.60 -1.83
C LEU A 265 11.05 1.78 -2.52
N ILE A 266 10.71 1.11 -3.63
CA ILE A 266 11.62 0.27 -4.41
C ILE A 266 12.85 1.09 -4.85
N ASN A 267 12.63 2.22 -5.52
CA ASN A 267 13.70 3.10 -5.98
C ASN A 267 14.59 3.57 -4.82
N THR A 268 14.00 3.91 -3.67
CA THR A 268 14.75 4.30 -2.47
C THR A 268 15.69 3.19 -2.00
N ARG A 269 15.22 1.93 -1.97
CA ARG A 269 16.04 0.78 -1.52
C ARG A 269 17.15 0.44 -2.52
N PHE A 270 16.84 0.43 -3.81
CA PHE A 270 17.87 0.25 -4.84
C PHE A 270 18.91 1.37 -4.82
N ASN A 271 18.49 2.61 -4.63
CA ASN A 271 19.41 3.74 -4.52
C ASN A 271 20.34 3.62 -3.31
N TYR A 272 19.82 3.16 -2.15
CA TYR A 272 20.67 2.86 -1.01
C TYR A 272 21.71 1.79 -1.34
N ILE A 273 21.29 0.64 -1.89
CA ILE A 273 22.19 -0.47 -2.23
C ILE A 273 23.24 -0.03 -3.26
N ASN A 274 22.83 0.69 -4.30
CA ASN A 274 23.73 1.23 -5.32
C ASN A 274 24.77 2.19 -4.72
N LYS A 275 24.36 3.10 -3.83
CA LYS A 275 25.30 4.00 -3.13
C LYS A 275 26.29 3.24 -2.27
N GLN A 276 25.86 2.18 -1.59
CA GLN A 276 26.75 1.33 -0.80
C GLN A 276 27.75 0.56 -1.66
N ILE A 277 27.30 -0.02 -2.80
CA ILE A 277 28.18 -0.69 -3.77
C ILE A 277 29.22 0.28 -4.30
N GLU A 278 28.77 1.45 -4.76
CA GLU A 278 29.64 2.48 -5.33
C GLU A 278 30.68 2.95 -4.30
N SER A 279 30.25 3.26 -3.08
CA SER A 279 31.17 3.72 -2.03
C SER A 279 32.22 2.66 -1.68
N ALA A 280 31.83 1.40 -1.55
CA ALA A 280 32.77 0.32 -1.23
C ALA A 280 33.71 0.05 -2.40
N GLN A 281 33.18 -0.02 -3.63
CA GLN A 281 33.98 -0.26 -4.82
C GLN A 281 35.01 0.86 -5.07
N ILE A 282 34.63 2.13 -4.88
CA ILE A 282 35.57 3.26 -4.99
C ILE A 282 36.72 3.13 -3.98
N GLY A 283 36.43 2.72 -2.74
CA GLY A 283 37.45 2.46 -1.72
C GLY A 283 38.42 1.36 -2.15
N ASN A 284 37.88 0.17 -2.45
CA ASN A 284 38.67 -1.00 -2.84
C ASN A 284 39.49 -0.73 -4.11
N ASP A 285 38.93 -0.05 -5.11
CA ASP A 285 39.65 0.31 -6.34
C ASP A 285 40.85 1.24 -6.04
N GLY A 286 40.70 2.15 -5.08
CA GLY A 286 41.76 3.05 -4.65
C GLY A 286 42.88 2.33 -3.91
N GLU A 287 42.53 1.48 -2.94
CA GLU A 287 43.49 0.66 -2.19
C GLU A 287 44.23 -0.31 -3.11
N MET A 288 43.51 -0.98 -4.03
CA MET A 288 44.11 -1.86 -5.03
C MET A 288 45.09 -1.11 -5.95
N TYR A 289 44.76 0.12 -6.35
CA TYR A 289 45.66 0.94 -7.14
C TYR A 289 46.94 1.29 -6.36
N VAL A 290 46.82 1.73 -5.11
CA VAL A 290 47.97 2.04 -4.24
C VAL A 290 48.83 0.80 -4.04
N ASN A 291 48.23 -0.35 -3.73
CA ASN A 291 48.95 -1.61 -3.57
C ASN A 291 49.77 -1.95 -4.82
N LYS A 292 49.13 -1.92 -5.99
CA LYS A 292 49.80 -2.20 -7.26
C LYS A 292 50.96 -1.24 -7.54
N GLU A 293 50.83 0.03 -7.18
CA GLU A 293 51.91 1.00 -7.35
C GLU A 293 53.06 0.77 -6.35
N MET A 294 52.76 0.43 -5.09
CA MET A 294 53.76 0.19 -4.05
C MET A 294 54.52 -1.12 -4.26
N ASP A 295 53.85 -2.16 -4.78
CA ASP A 295 54.45 -3.46 -5.07
C ASP A 295 55.49 -3.42 -6.20
N LYS A 296 55.59 -2.30 -6.94
CA LYS A 296 56.65 -2.08 -7.93
C LYS A 296 58.02 -1.84 -7.30
N TYR A 297 58.07 -1.51 -6.00
CA TYR A 297 59.30 -1.17 -5.30
C TYR A 297 59.79 -2.36 -4.46
N GLU A 298 60.74 -3.13 -4.99
CA GLU A 298 61.23 -4.39 -4.38
C GLU A 298 61.76 -4.24 -2.94
N TYR A 299 62.24 -3.06 -2.56
CA TYR A 299 62.82 -2.80 -1.25
C TYR A 299 61.80 -2.30 -0.20
N PHE A 300 60.52 -2.25 -0.55
CA PHE A 300 59.46 -1.84 0.36
C PHE A 300 58.67 -3.07 0.80
N TYR A 301 58.46 -3.23 2.10
CA TYR A 301 57.41 -4.12 2.57
C TYR A 301 56.10 -3.35 2.60
N ASN A 302 55.26 -3.60 1.60
CA ASN A 302 53.89 -3.11 1.55
C ASN A 302 52.96 -4.10 2.29
N LEU A 303 52.43 -3.68 3.43
CA LEU A 303 51.51 -4.48 4.24
C LEU A 303 50.10 -3.85 4.21
N PRO A 304 49.20 -4.33 3.34
CA PRO A 304 47.83 -3.83 3.28
C PRO A 304 46.96 -4.39 4.41
N ASN A 305 45.93 -3.63 4.79
CA ASN A 305 44.85 -4.06 5.69
C ASN A 305 45.34 -4.65 7.02
N ILE A 306 46.33 -4.00 7.64
CA ILE A 306 46.84 -4.41 8.95
C ILE A 306 45.95 -3.81 10.04
N ARG A 307 45.29 -4.68 10.79
CA ARG A 307 44.46 -4.34 11.94
C ARG A 307 45.12 -4.81 13.22
N LEU A 308 45.28 -3.89 14.16
CA LEU A 308 45.94 -4.16 15.45
C LEU A 308 45.06 -3.70 16.61
N GLU A 309 45.30 -4.27 17.78
CA GLU A 309 44.79 -3.77 19.06
C GLU A 309 45.96 -3.41 19.99
N ILE A 310 46.08 -2.13 20.31
CA ILE A 310 47.22 -1.58 21.05
C ILE A 310 46.69 -0.98 22.34
N LYS A 311 47.29 -1.34 23.48
CA LYS A 311 46.93 -0.75 24.76
C LYS A 311 47.31 0.72 24.78
N ASP A 312 46.39 1.60 25.15
CA ASP A 312 46.68 3.00 25.41
C ASP A 312 47.40 3.18 26.76
N LYS A 313 47.66 4.43 27.14
CA LYS A 313 48.33 4.77 28.41
C LYS A 313 47.54 4.36 29.66
N ASN A 314 46.23 4.14 29.53
CA ASN A 314 45.35 3.74 30.62
C ASN A 314 45.12 2.21 30.63
N GLY A 315 45.86 1.46 29.80
CA GLY A 315 45.74 0.00 29.68
C GLY A 315 44.54 -0.47 28.87
N LYS A 316 43.77 0.44 28.26
CA LYS A 316 42.61 0.07 27.42
C LYS A 316 43.05 -0.22 26.00
N PHE A 317 42.56 -1.31 25.42
CA PHE A 317 42.83 -1.64 24.02
C PHE A 317 42.15 -0.64 23.08
N GLN A 318 42.91 -0.14 22.11
CA GLN A 318 42.46 0.69 21.01
C GLN A 318 42.73 -0.06 19.71
N SER A 319 41.70 -0.23 18.89
CA SER A 319 41.87 -0.83 17.57
C SER A 319 42.21 0.22 16.52
N ILE A 320 43.14 -0.12 15.63
CA ILE A 320 43.46 0.61 14.40
C ILE A 320 43.43 -0.35 13.22
N GLU A 321 43.10 0.15 12.05
CA GLU A 321 43.11 -0.58 10.78
C GLU A 321 43.73 0.34 9.75
N CYS A 322 44.94 0.01 9.32
CA CYS A 322 45.71 0.80 8.37
C CYS A 322 45.50 0.26 6.96
N ASP A 323 45.14 1.13 6.02
CA ASP A 323 44.97 0.77 4.61
C ASP A 323 46.29 0.17 4.08
N ASN A 324 47.42 0.85 4.35
CA ASN A 324 48.77 0.33 4.10
C ASN A 324 49.77 0.74 5.18
N ILE A 325 50.67 -0.18 5.52
CA ILE A 325 51.91 0.12 6.24
C ILE A 325 53.07 -0.18 5.30
N LEU A 326 53.89 0.83 5.00
CA LEU A 326 55.13 0.66 4.25
C LEU A 326 56.31 0.62 5.22
N ILE A 327 57.11 -0.44 5.15
CA ILE A 327 58.36 -0.56 5.90
C ILE A 327 59.52 -0.49 4.92
N THR A 328 60.43 0.45 5.14
CA THR A 328 61.59 0.70 4.27
C THR A 328 62.82 1.00 5.11
N ARG A 329 64.02 0.97 4.52
CA ARG A 329 65.24 1.40 5.22
C ARG A 329 65.19 2.86 5.67
N TYR A 330 64.36 3.68 5.04
CA TYR A 330 64.23 5.12 5.30
C TYR A 330 63.23 5.44 6.41
N GLY A 331 62.47 4.45 6.88
CA GLY A 331 61.46 4.59 7.92
C GLY A 331 60.20 3.78 7.65
N ILE A 332 59.20 4.03 8.49
CA ILE A 332 57.88 3.39 8.43
C ILE A 332 56.86 4.47 8.08
N PHE A 333 56.01 4.16 7.11
CA PHE A 333 54.99 5.08 6.62
C PHE A 333 53.62 4.43 6.69
N VAL A 334 52.63 5.15 7.20
CA VAL A 334 51.24 4.69 7.20
C VAL A 334 50.48 5.48 6.15
N LEU A 335 49.89 4.77 5.20
CA LEU A 335 49.08 5.39 4.16
C LEU A 335 47.61 5.29 4.53
N GLU A 336 46.92 6.42 4.47
CA GLU A 336 45.46 6.51 4.49
C GLU A 336 45.00 6.83 3.06
N VAL A 337 44.34 5.89 2.42
CA VAL A 337 43.98 5.95 1.00
C VAL A 337 42.61 6.61 0.84
N LYS A 338 42.51 7.56 -0.09
CA LYS A 338 41.26 8.21 -0.46
C LYS A 338 41.11 8.28 -1.97
N ASN A 339 40.02 7.73 -2.47
CA ASN A 339 39.70 7.75 -3.90
C ASN A 339 38.55 8.73 -4.18
N TYR A 340 38.82 10.02 -4.03
CA TYR A 340 37.78 11.05 -4.15
C TYR A 340 37.31 11.32 -5.58
N ALA A 341 36.01 11.59 -5.72
CA ALA A 341 35.39 12.15 -6.92
C ALA A 341 35.57 11.33 -8.21
N SER A 342 35.46 10.00 -8.11
CA SER A 342 35.40 9.10 -9.27
C SER A 342 34.33 9.48 -10.32
N LYS A 343 33.33 10.31 -9.96
CA LYS A 343 32.25 10.76 -10.86
C LYS A 343 32.04 12.28 -10.96
N GLY A 344 32.87 13.11 -10.32
CA GLY A 344 32.65 14.56 -10.28
C GLY A 344 33.95 15.34 -10.21
N GLN A 345 34.02 16.51 -10.84
CA GLN A 345 35.24 17.33 -10.85
C GLN A 345 35.11 18.48 -9.86
N TYR A 346 35.87 18.41 -8.76
CA TYR A 346 36.15 19.52 -7.85
C TYR A 346 37.65 19.57 -7.54
N ASN A 347 38.14 20.71 -7.07
CA ASN A 347 39.50 20.83 -6.53
C ASN A 347 39.45 20.54 -5.02
N LEU A 348 40.37 19.72 -4.54
CA LEU A 348 40.62 19.57 -3.11
C LEU A 348 41.64 20.64 -2.68
N ILE A 349 41.22 21.53 -1.78
CA ILE A 349 42.07 22.55 -1.19
C ILE A 349 42.33 22.19 0.26
N ILE A 350 43.60 22.17 0.66
CA ILE A 350 44.01 22.01 2.06
C ILE A 350 44.62 23.35 2.47
N GLU A 351 43.95 24.05 3.37
CA GLU A 351 44.37 25.36 3.87
C GLU A 351 45.57 25.22 4.83
N ARG A 352 46.27 26.34 5.10
CA ARG A 352 47.46 26.36 5.97
C ARG A 352 47.19 25.80 7.37
N ASP A 353 46.00 26.05 7.90
CA ASP A 353 45.53 25.57 9.20
C ASP A 353 45.12 24.08 9.19
N GLY A 354 45.23 23.41 8.04
CA GLY A 354 44.90 22.00 7.87
C GLY A 354 43.42 21.72 7.59
N ARG A 355 42.60 22.74 7.32
CA ARG A 355 41.20 22.57 6.91
C ARG A 355 41.11 22.12 5.45
N TRP A 356 40.21 21.16 5.19
CA TRP A 356 39.98 20.63 3.83
C TRP A 356 38.71 21.24 3.25
N LEU A 357 38.78 21.69 2.00
CA LEU A 357 37.66 22.28 1.25
C LEU A 357 37.52 21.60 -0.12
N LYS A 358 36.27 21.47 -0.58
CA LYS A 358 35.96 21.21 -1.99
C LYS A 358 35.67 22.52 -2.68
N GLU A 359 36.40 22.84 -3.74
CA GLU A 359 36.11 23.96 -4.63
C GLU A 359 35.49 23.43 -5.92
N TYR A 360 34.22 23.76 -6.16
CA TYR A 360 33.49 23.38 -7.36
C TYR A 360 33.76 24.35 -8.52
N LYS A 361 33.40 23.96 -9.74
CA LYS A 361 33.62 24.77 -10.96
C LYS A 361 32.98 26.16 -10.91
N ASN A 362 31.90 26.32 -10.15
CA ASN A 362 31.21 27.60 -9.97
C ASN A 362 31.87 28.49 -8.89
N GLY A 363 33.00 28.07 -8.33
CA GLY A 363 33.72 28.79 -7.26
C GLY A 363 33.20 28.54 -5.86
N ASN A 364 32.09 27.80 -5.69
CA ASN A 364 31.56 27.48 -4.37
C ASN A 364 32.56 26.60 -3.61
N LYS A 365 32.73 26.90 -2.33
CA LYS A 365 33.59 26.14 -1.42
C LYS A 365 32.76 25.50 -0.31
N GLU A 366 32.98 24.20 -0.11
CA GLU A 366 32.33 23.45 0.97
C GLU A 366 33.38 22.80 1.86
N VAL A 367 33.11 22.76 3.16
CA VAL A 367 33.98 22.08 4.12
C VAL A 367 33.95 20.59 3.86
N HIS A 368 35.14 19.99 3.78
CA HIS A 368 35.32 18.56 3.64
C HIS A 368 35.98 17.99 4.89
N LYS A 369 35.63 16.75 5.23
CA LYS A 369 36.24 16.06 6.36
C LYS A 369 37.70 15.72 6.02
N SER A 370 38.63 16.19 6.84
CA SER A 370 40.03 15.83 6.74
C SER A 370 40.23 14.34 7.02
N ALA A 371 41.01 13.67 6.17
CA ALA A 371 41.45 12.29 6.40
C ALA A 371 42.65 12.21 7.36
N THR A 372 43.33 13.33 7.62
CA THR A 372 44.54 13.40 8.45
C THR A 372 44.28 12.96 9.88
N SER A 373 43.15 13.35 10.48
CA SER A 373 42.85 12.99 11.87
C SER A 373 42.70 11.49 12.12
N GLN A 374 42.23 10.74 11.12
CA GLN A 374 42.20 9.27 11.17
C GLN A 374 43.62 8.71 11.09
N ASN A 375 44.43 9.25 10.18
CA ASN A 375 45.81 8.83 10.00
C ASN A 375 46.70 9.15 11.22
N ASP A 376 46.52 10.30 11.86
CA ASP A 376 47.25 10.71 13.07
C ASP A 376 47.06 9.68 14.20
N ARG A 377 45.85 9.14 14.33
CA ARG A 377 45.55 8.08 15.30
C ARG A 377 46.31 6.79 14.96
N HIS A 378 46.38 6.42 13.68
CA HIS A 378 47.15 5.26 13.24
C HIS A 378 48.64 5.45 13.54
N VAL A 379 49.19 6.61 13.20
CA VAL A 379 50.57 6.99 13.47
C VAL A 379 50.89 6.88 14.97
N ILE A 380 50.12 7.52 15.86
CA ILE A 380 50.39 7.52 17.30
C ILE A 380 50.44 6.10 17.86
N LEU A 381 49.46 5.27 17.52
CA LEU A 381 49.35 3.92 18.08
C LEU A 381 50.40 2.99 17.48
N LEU A 382 50.63 3.05 16.16
CA LEU A 382 51.65 2.23 15.52
C LEU A 382 53.06 2.63 15.98
N THR A 383 53.35 3.92 16.14
CA THR A 383 54.63 4.40 16.69
C THR A 383 54.88 3.80 18.07
N LYS A 384 53.86 3.78 18.93
CA LYS A 384 53.97 3.13 20.24
C LYS A 384 54.27 1.64 20.10
N TYR A 385 53.51 0.93 19.27
CA TYR A 385 53.67 -0.51 19.06
C TYR A 385 55.09 -0.87 18.59
N ILE A 386 55.60 -0.16 17.57
CA ILE A 386 56.93 -0.41 17.00
C ILE A 386 58.05 -0.13 18.00
N ASN A 387 58.00 1.00 18.70
CA ASN A 387 59.06 1.34 19.65
C ASN A 387 59.08 0.40 20.87
N GLN A 388 57.91 -0.13 21.27
CA GLN A 388 57.83 -1.19 22.27
C GLN A 388 58.41 -2.50 21.76
N LEU A 389 58.11 -2.90 20.52
CA LEU A 389 58.63 -4.10 19.88
C LEU A 389 60.17 -4.07 19.79
N LEU A 390 60.73 -2.93 19.39
CA LEU A 390 62.17 -2.75 19.21
C LEU A 390 62.91 -2.35 20.50
N ASN A 391 62.19 -2.20 21.61
CA ASN A 391 62.73 -1.73 22.89
C ASN A 391 63.56 -0.43 22.77
N LYS A 392 63.07 0.54 22.00
CA LYS A 392 63.75 1.82 21.77
C LYS A 392 63.51 2.79 22.94
N SER A 393 64.56 3.54 23.28
CA SER A 393 64.47 4.67 24.21
C SER A 393 63.91 5.92 23.50
N ILE A 394 63.57 6.97 24.27
CA ILE A 394 63.14 8.26 23.72
C ILE A 394 64.20 8.85 22.77
N ASP A 395 65.49 8.66 23.07
CA ASP A 395 66.59 9.20 22.25
C ASP A 395 66.80 8.43 20.93
N SER A 396 66.25 7.21 20.82
CA SER A 396 66.35 6.34 19.65
C SER A 396 64.99 6.02 19.04
N TYR A 397 63.99 6.83 19.37
CA TYR A 397 62.60 6.63 19.01
C TYR A 397 62.41 6.74 17.50
N ILE A 398 61.72 5.77 16.92
CA ILE A 398 61.40 5.76 15.49
C ILE A 398 60.03 6.38 15.31
N ASP A 399 60.00 7.57 14.72
CA ASP A 399 58.76 8.22 14.31
C ASP A 399 58.22 7.59 13.03
N ILE A 400 56.92 7.29 13.05
CA ILE A 400 56.17 6.83 11.89
C ILE A 400 55.54 8.03 11.19
N ASP A 401 55.65 8.04 9.87
CA ASP A 401 55.13 9.12 9.05
C ASP A 401 53.76 8.77 8.47
N GLY A 402 52.74 9.56 8.81
CA GLY A 402 51.41 9.48 8.22
C GLY A 402 51.34 10.20 6.88
N ILE A 403 50.90 9.50 5.84
CA ILE A 403 50.66 10.06 4.51
C ILE A 403 49.19 9.81 4.13
N VAL A 404 48.49 10.84 3.66
CA VAL A 404 47.20 10.66 2.98
C VAL A 404 47.43 10.55 1.48
N VAL A 405 46.93 9.48 0.86
CA VAL A 405 47.14 9.20 -0.56
C VAL A 405 45.85 9.43 -1.33
N ILE A 406 45.90 10.27 -2.36
CA ILE A 406 44.80 10.44 -3.30
C ILE A 406 45.01 9.48 -4.48
N ALA A 407 44.23 8.40 -4.51
CA ALA A 407 44.41 7.24 -5.40
C ALA A 407 43.85 7.41 -6.83
N ASN A 408 43.67 8.65 -7.30
CA ASN A 408 43.27 8.95 -8.66
C ASN A 408 43.86 10.29 -9.09
N ASN A 409 43.79 10.59 -10.40
CA ASN A 409 44.24 11.86 -10.98
C ASN A 409 43.08 12.77 -11.43
N ILE A 410 41.85 12.53 -10.94
CA ILE A 410 40.63 13.20 -11.41
C ILE A 410 40.45 14.57 -10.75
N ILE A 411 40.64 14.64 -9.43
CA ILE A 411 40.55 15.90 -8.68
C ILE A 411 41.88 16.63 -8.72
N ASN A 412 41.91 17.97 -8.76
CA ASN A 412 43.15 18.72 -8.52
C ASN A 412 43.40 18.85 -7.00
N ILE A 413 44.66 18.86 -6.57
CA ILE A 413 45.03 19.02 -5.16
C ILE A 413 45.85 20.30 -5.02
N ARG A 414 45.41 21.21 -4.15
CA ARG A 414 46.19 22.37 -3.72
C ARG A 414 46.42 22.26 -2.22
N ASN A 415 47.61 21.82 -1.85
CA ASN A 415 47.99 21.67 -0.45
C ASN A 415 48.85 22.85 0.00
N TYR A 416 48.30 23.71 0.84
CA TYR A 416 49.00 24.83 1.45
C TYR A 416 49.46 24.53 2.89
N SER A 417 49.18 23.33 3.41
CA SER A 417 49.61 22.92 4.74
C SER A 417 50.98 22.25 4.66
N GLU A 418 51.93 22.74 5.46
CA GLU A 418 53.26 22.15 5.58
C GLU A 418 53.25 20.90 6.48
N ASN A 419 52.24 20.78 7.35
CA ASN A 419 52.16 19.73 8.36
C ASN A 419 51.36 18.50 7.88
N GLN A 420 50.64 18.60 6.76
CA GLN A 420 49.82 17.51 6.23
C GLN A 420 50.43 16.95 4.96
N LYS A 421 50.96 15.72 5.06
CA LYS A 421 51.55 14.98 3.95
C LYS A 421 50.43 14.36 3.12
N VAL A 422 50.04 15.06 2.04
CA VAL A 422 49.01 14.60 1.11
C VAL A 422 49.61 14.50 -0.29
N PHE A 423 49.62 13.28 -0.82
CA PHE A 423 50.33 12.95 -2.05
C PHE A 423 49.45 12.17 -3.02
N ARG A 424 49.82 12.20 -4.29
CA ARG A 424 49.45 11.17 -5.28
C ARG A 424 50.32 9.95 -5.10
N CYS A 425 49.87 8.83 -5.67
CA CYS A 425 50.60 7.56 -5.57
C CYS A 425 52.02 7.62 -6.14
N ASP A 426 52.22 8.35 -7.24
CA ASP A 426 53.50 8.53 -7.93
C ASP A 426 54.49 9.43 -7.19
N GLU A 427 54.01 10.26 -6.26
CA GLU A 427 54.86 11.14 -5.45
C GLU A 427 55.46 10.44 -4.22
N ILE A 428 54.83 9.33 -3.77
CA ILE A 428 55.18 8.63 -2.51
C ILE A 428 56.63 8.15 -2.53
N TYR A 429 57.06 7.48 -3.60
CA TYR A 429 58.41 6.92 -3.67
C TYR A 429 59.48 8.00 -3.53
N ASN A 430 59.35 9.09 -4.29
CA ASN A 430 60.28 10.22 -4.25
C ASN A 430 60.33 10.89 -2.88
N TYR A 431 59.20 10.93 -2.17
CA TYR A 431 59.16 11.42 -0.79
C TYR A 431 59.92 10.51 0.18
N ILE A 432 59.71 9.19 0.09
CA ILE A 432 60.30 8.19 0.99
C ILE A 432 61.82 8.13 0.83
N ILE A 433 62.35 8.05 -0.39
CA ILE A 433 63.81 7.87 -0.61
C ILE A 433 64.65 9.10 -0.21
N ARG A 434 64.00 10.27 -0.03
CA ARG A 434 64.67 11.50 0.44
C ARG A 434 64.79 11.55 1.96
N GLN A 435 64.15 10.64 2.69
CA GLN A 435 64.28 10.56 4.13
C GLN A 435 65.65 9.95 4.51
N PRO A 436 66.20 10.26 5.69
CA PRO A 436 67.41 9.61 6.17
C PRO A 436 67.18 8.10 6.37
N ILE A 437 68.24 7.30 6.30
CA ILE A 437 68.18 5.88 6.65
C ILE A 437 67.94 5.76 8.16
N LYS A 438 66.88 5.05 8.55
CA LYS A 438 66.45 4.87 9.94
C LYS A 438 66.43 3.42 10.40
N LEU A 439 66.34 2.47 9.47
CA LEU A 439 66.14 1.05 9.78
C LEU A 439 67.17 0.17 9.08
N THR A 440 67.62 -0.84 9.81
CA THR A 440 68.35 -1.99 9.27
C THR A 440 67.40 -3.02 8.69
N GLU A 441 67.89 -3.89 7.79
CA GLU A 441 67.08 -4.98 7.23
C GLU A 441 66.54 -5.93 8.31
N TYR A 442 67.34 -6.21 9.34
CA TYR A 442 66.90 -7.01 10.49
C TYR A 442 65.70 -6.38 11.20
N GLU A 443 65.76 -5.07 11.51
CA GLU A 443 64.64 -4.36 12.12
C GLU A 443 63.41 -4.36 11.22
N MET A 444 63.58 -4.14 9.91
CA MET A 444 62.48 -4.19 8.94
C MET A 444 61.77 -5.55 8.94
N ASN A 445 62.53 -6.65 8.95
CA ASN A 445 62.00 -8.01 8.99
C ASN A 445 61.27 -8.29 10.30
N LEU A 446 61.87 -7.94 11.43
CA LEU A 446 61.26 -8.11 12.75
C LEU A 446 59.93 -7.36 12.86
N ILE A 447 59.88 -6.12 12.37
CA ILE A 447 58.66 -5.31 12.32
C ILE A 447 57.60 -6.01 11.46
N ARG A 448 57.97 -6.39 10.22
CA ARG A 448 57.06 -7.02 9.26
C ARG A 448 56.43 -8.29 9.84
N GLU A 449 57.25 -9.18 10.37
CA GLU A 449 56.80 -10.45 10.93
C GLU A 449 55.88 -10.25 12.13
N SER A 450 56.22 -9.30 13.01
CA SER A 450 55.41 -8.98 14.18
C SER A 450 54.05 -8.38 13.79
N LEU A 451 54.01 -7.48 12.80
CA LEU A 451 52.76 -6.91 12.30
C LEU A 451 51.86 -7.96 11.65
N ILE A 452 52.43 -8.89 10.88
CA ILE A 452 51.66 -9.99 10.25
C ILE A 452 51.14 -10.95 11.32
N LYS A 453 51.97 -11.29 12.30
CA LYS A 453 51.62 -12.21 13.40
C LYS A 453 50.49 -11.65 14.26
N ASP A 454 50.54 -10.36 14.59
CA ASP A 454 49.58 -9.71 15.48
C ASP A 454 48.38 -9.14 14.71
N ASN A 455 48.33 -9.34 13.38
CA ASN A 455 47.23 -8.87 12.54
C ASN A 455 45.90 -9.55 12.92
N LEU A 456 44.90 -8.74 13.19
CA LEU A 456 43.54 -9.20 13.50
C LEU A 456 42.74 -9.38 12.21
N PRO A 457 41.68 -10.21 12.24
CA PRO A 457 40.74 -10.29 11.12
C PRO A 457 40.18 -8.91 10.77
N ALA A 458 40.03 -8.65 9.46
CA ALA A 458 39.47 -7.41 8.93
C ALA A 458 38.12 -7.05 9.59
N LYS A 459 37.86 -5.76 9.75
CA LYS A 459 36.65 -5.31 10.43
C LYS A 459 35.42 -5.58 9.57
N LYS A 460 34.35 -6.05 10.21
CA LYS A 460 33.04 -6.23 9.58
C LYS A 460 32.21 -4.96 9.73
N TYR A 461 31.61 -4.51 8.63
CA TYR A 461 30.73 -3.35 8.56
C TYR A 461 29.30 -3.78 8.27
N GLU A 462 28.38 -3.21 9.03
CA GLU A 462 26.96 -3.47 8.89
C GLU A 462 26.34 -2.69 7.73
N PHE A 463 25.42 -3.31 7.01
CA PHE A 463 24.53 -2.64 6.05
C PHE A 463 23.14 -3.28 6.06
N TYR A 464 22.16 -2.57 5.48
CA TYR A 464 20.77 -2.98 5.47
C TYR A 464 20.41 -3.84 4.27
N ASP A 465 19.76 -4.96 4.55
CA ASP A 465 19.14 -5.86 3.58
C ASP A 465 17.61 -5.68 3.58
N TYR A 466 17.08 -5.23 2.44
CA TYR A 466 15.68 -4.92 2.22
C TYR A 466 14.90 -6.01 1.49
N ARG A 467 15.50 -7.20 1.25
CA ARG A 467 14.83 -8.30 0.54
C ARG A 467 13.50 -8.67 1.18
N GLU A 468 13.45 -8.84 2.50
CA GLU A 468 12.20 -9.19 3.20
C GLU A 468 11.10 -8.13 3.11
N GLU A 469 11.48 -6.84 3.11
CA GLU A 469 10.51 -5.74 2.93
C GLU A 469 9.89 -5.82 1.53
N LEU A 470 10.70 -6.11 0.51
CA LEU A 470 10.23 -6.28 -0.86
C LEU A 470 9.39 -7.56 -1.02
N TYR A 471 9.83 -8.68 -0.47
CA TYR A 471 9.10 -9.96 -0.48
C TYR A 471 7.73 -9.84 0.18
N TYR A 472 7.58 -8.94 1.15
CA TYR A 472 6.30 -8.69 1.80
C TYR A 472 5.37 -7.76 0.99
N ASN A 473 5.91 -6.66 0.44
CA ASN A 473 5.09 -5.62 -0.18
C ASN A 473 4.71 -5.92 -1.64
N LEU A 474 5.57 -6.59 -2.40
CA LEU A 474 5.35 -6.78 -3.85
C LEU A 474 4.20 -7.73 -4.19
N PRO A 475 4.02 -8.90 -3.54
CA PRO A 475 2.85 -9.74 -3.81
C PRO A 475 1.53 -9.01 -3.59
N ARG A 476 1.44 -8.23 -2.50
CA ARG A 476 0.28 -7.39 -2.19
C ARG A 476 0.07 -6.29 -3.22
N PHE A 477 1.15 -5.69 -3.70
CA PHE A 477 1.08 -4.69 -4.75
C PHE A 477 0.52 -5.27 -6.04
N TYR A 478 0.93 -6.49 -6.37
CA TYR A 478 0.46 -7.20 -7.55
C TYR A 478 -1.03 -7.57 -7.45
N GLU A 479 -1.48 -8.07 -6.30
CA GLU A 479 -2.90 -8.29 -6.01
C GLU A 479 -3.70 -6.98 -6.17
N PHE A 480 -3.18 -5.89 -5.60
CA PHE A 480 -3.76 -4.56 -5.71
C PHE A 480 -3.87 -4.07 -7.17
N ILE A 481 -2.85 -4.32 -8.01
CA ILE A 481 -2.90 -3.99 -9.43
C ILE A 481 -3.97 -4.81 -10.14
N LYS A 482 -4.01 -6.13 -9.94
CA LYS A 482 -5.03 -7.00 -10.54
C LYS A 482 -6.45 -6.57 -10.19
N GLU A 483 -6.68 -6.23 -8.93
CA GLU A 483 -7.97 -5.71 -8.47
C GLU A 483 -8.28 -4.37 -9.14
N THR A 484 -7.29 -3.48 -9.25
CA THR A 484 -7.48 -2.20 -9.91
C THR A 484 -7.78 -2.35 -11.41
N GLU A 485 -7.11 -3.25 -12.13
CA GLU A 485 -7.36 -3.53 -13.55
C GLU A 485 -8.80 -4.04 -13.77
N LYS A 486 -9.26 -4.97 -12.94
CA LYS A 486 -10.65 -5.45 -12.95
C LYS A 486 -11.64 -4.30 -12.71
N ASN A 487 -11.33 -3.42 -11.76
CA ASN A 487 -12.18 -2.27 -11.45
C ASN A 487 -12.18 -1.22 -12.57
N ILE A 488 -11.07 -1.01 -13.27
CA ILE A 488 -11.00 -0.15 -14.45
C ILE A 488 -11.90 -0.68 -15.55
N GLU A 489 -11.91 -1.99 -15.81
CA GLU A 489 -12.80 -2.59 -16.81
C GLU A 489 -14.28 -2.34 -16.48
N ILE A 490 -14.65 -2.50 -15.20
CA ILE A 490 -16.00 -2.21 -14.72
C ILE A 490 -16.33 -0.72 -14.89
N ILE A 491 -15.40 0.18 -14.55
CA ILE A 491 -15.56 1.63 -14.70
C ILE A 491 -15.78 2.00 -16.16
N ASN A 492 -14.96 1.48 -17.09
CA ASN A 492 -15.08 1.76 -18.52
C ASN A 492 -16.42 1.31 -19.08
N ARG A 493 -16.87 0.09 -18.72
CA ARG A 493 -18.21 -0.40 -19.09
C ARG A 493 -19.33 0.45 -18.51
N THR A 494 -19.17 0.92 -17.27
CA THR A 494 -20.19 1.73 -16.60
C THR A 494 -20.29 3.13 -17.22
N LEU A 495 -19.15 3.77 -17.53
CA LEU A 495 -19.07 5.12 -18.08
C LEU A 495 -19.18 5.21 -19.61
N ASN A 496 -19.35 4.06 -20.28
CA ASN A 496 -19.31 3.92 -21.74
C ASN A 496 -18.08 4.63 -22.35
N LEU A 497 -16.89 4.23 -21.90
CA LEU A 497 -15.59 4.76 -22.34
C LEU A 497 -14.86 3.85 -23.33
#